data_AF-A0A962YI45-F1
#
_entry.id   AF-A0A962YI45-F1
#
_cell.length_a   1.000
_cell.length_b   1.000
_cell.length_c   1.000
_cell.angle_alpha   90.00
_cell.angle_beta   90.00
_cell.angle_gamma   90.00
#
_symmetry.space_group_name_H-M   'P 1'
#
loop_
_entity.id
_entity.type
_entity.pdbx_description
1 polymer ?
#
loop_
_entity_poly.entity_id
_entity_poly.type
_entity_poly.pdbx_seq_one_letter_code
_entity_poly.pdbx_strand_id
1 'polypeptide(L)'
;DTLIRLVEEIPSLQAIKDWSNDPALHERQTHTLQTLSRPVTMLTTHSAWLMASLCMGANGLLSGAGSVVADLQVALFNAIKAGDLNRAQALNERYRPVAQAFYAPPLLDMHNRMKECLVLLGRLPKAVVRPPLVKLPDSEIQALRAALQASGITRDGALLQAA
;
A
#
# COMPACT_ATOMS: atom_id res chain seq x y z
N ASP A 1 18.95 16.87 -3.17
CA ASP A 1 19.26 18.22 -2.64
C ASP A 1 18.18 18.74 -1.71
N THR A 2 16.95 19.02 -2.19
CA THR A 2 15.87 19.56 -1.33
C THR A 2 15.56 18.72 -0.10
N LEU A 3 15.46 17.39 -0.23
CA LEU A 3 15.18 16.53 0.91
C LEU A 3 16.28 16.60 1.97
N ILE A 4 17.55 16.66 1.58
CA ILE A 4 18.68 16.76 2.50
C ILE A 4 18.62 18.08 3.28
N ARG A 5 18.39 19.19 2.57
CA ARG A 5 18.19 20.49 3.22
C ARG A 5 17.04 20.48 4.22
N LEU A 6 15.91 19.86 3.87
CA LEU A 6 14.78 19.71 4.81
C LEU A 6 15.16 18.87 6.03
N VAL A 7 15.95 17.80 5.86
CA VAL A 7 16.46 17.04 7.00
C VAL A 7 17.32 17.95 7.88
N GLU A 8 18.30 18.65 7.32
CA GLU A 8 19.24 19.51 8.07
C GLU A 8 18.52 20.67 8.79
N GLU A 9 17.61 21.37 8.12
CA GLU A 9 16.90 22.54 8.64
C GLU A 9 15.77 22.18 9.62
N ILE A 10 15.24 20.95 9.58
CA ILE A 10 14.10 20.51 10.41
C ILE A 10 14.51 19.31 11.27
N PRO A 11 14.97 19.53 12.52
CA PRO A 11 15.38 18.45 13.43
C PRO A 11 14.26 17.44 13.76
N SER A 12 13.01 17.89 13.72
CA SER A 12 11.83 17.05 13.97
C SER A 12 11.37 16.24 12.76
N LEU A 13 12.03 16.35 11.60
CA LEU A 13 11.72 15.54 10.43
C LEU A 13 12.24 14.11 10.65
N GLN A 14 11.30 13.15 10.74
CA GLN A 14 11.59 11.75 11.09
C GLN A 14 11.30 10.76 9.96
N ALA A 15 10.40 11.10 9.03
CA ALA A 15 9.99 10.20 7.97
C ALA A 15 9.57 10.95 6.70
N ILE A 16 9.69 10.28 5.57
CA ILE A 16 9.18 10.72 4.28
C ILE A 16 8.24 9.66 3.72
N LYS A 17 7.09 10.13 3.25
CA LYS A 17 6.13 9.37 2.46
C LYS A 17 6.52 9.48 0.99
N ASP A 18 6.98 8.39 0.38
CA ASP A 18 7.44 8.43 -1.00
C ASP A 18 6.34 8.06 -2.01
N TRP A 19 6.02 9.02 -2.87
CA TRP A 19 5.16 8.89 -4.05
C TRP A 19 5.84 9.47 -5.30
N SER A 20 7.16 9.32 -5.41
CA SER A 20 7.90 9.71 -6.62
C SER A 20 7.45 8.97 -7.87
N ASN A 21 7.09 7.69 -7.70
CA ASN A 21 6.71 6.76 -8.77
C ASN A 21 7.81 6.58 -9.82
N ASP A 22 9.06 6.76 -9.38
CA ASP A 22 10.28 6.52 -10.13
C ASP A 22 11.12 5.52 -9.31
N PRO A 23 11.29 4.27 -9.78
CA PRO A 23 12.03 3.25 -9.05
C PRO A 23 13.49 3.62 -8.74
N ALA A 24 14.18 4.29 -9.66
CA ALA A 24 15.58 4.67 -9.46
C ALA A 24 15.70 5.84 -8.46
N LEU A 25 14.74 6.75 -8.46
CA LEU A 25 14.66 7.79 -7.44
C LEU A 25 14.30 7.22 -6.07
N HIS A 26 13.32 6.31 -6.01
CA HIS A 26 12.88 5.64 -4.78
C HIS A 26 14.03 4.90 -4.10
N GLU A 27 14.78 4.09 -4.84
CA GLU A 27 15.93 3.34 -4.33
C GLU A 27 16.99 4.28 -3.75
N ARG A 28 17.43 5.26 -4.55
CA ARG A 28 18.45 6.23 -4.14
C ARG A 28 18.03 7.03 -2.91
N GLN A 29 16.78 7.50 -2.86
CA GLN A 29 16.26 8.24 -1.71
C GLN A 29 16.17 7.36 -0.46
N THR A 30 15.73 6.10 -0.63
CA THR A 30 15.68 5.11 0.45
C THR A 30 17.06 4.86 1.05
N HIS A 31 18.06 4.64 0.21
CA HIS A 31 19.43 4.46 0.69
C HIS A 31 19.97 5.74 1.34
N THR A 32 19.86 6.88 0.65
CA THR A 32 20.45 8.14 1.12
C THR A 32 19.87 8.56 2.48
N LEU A 33 18.55 8.60 2.61
CA LEU A 33 17.90 9.16 3.81
C LEU A 33 18.05 8.26 5.04
N GLN A 34 18.05 6.95 4.85
CA GLN A 34 18.16 5.99 5.96
C GLN A 34 19.61 5.75 6.41
N THR A 35 20.61 6.25 5.66
CA THR A 35 22.05 6.13 6.00
C THR A 35 22.67 7.44 6.50
N LEU A 36 21.90 8.53 6.60
CA LEU A 36 22.35 9.78 7.23
C LEU A 36 22.72 9.57 8.70
N SER A 37 23.59 10.45 9.24
CA SER A 37 23.94 10.45 10.66
C SER A 37 22.73 10.58 11.59
N ARG A 38 21.71 11.32 11.15
CA ARG A 38 20.34 11.27 11.67
C ARG A 38 19.43 10.66 10.61
N PRO A 39 19.17 9.33 10.68
CA PRO A 39 18.35 8.65 9.68
C PRO A 39 16.93 9.20 9.61
N VAL A 40 16.40 9.28 8.39
CA VAL A 40 14.99 9.59 8.13
C VAL A 40 14.34 8.37 7.51
N THR A 41 13.24 7.92 8.10
CA THR A 41 12.54 6.69 7.69
C THR A 41 11.83 6.89 6.36
N MET A 42 12.10 6.02 5.40
CA MET A 42 11.39 6.02 4.12
C MET A 42 10.19 5.08 4.18
N LEU A 43 9.00 5.65 4.00
CA LEU A 43 7.73 4.93 3.94
C LEU A 43 7.27 4.87 2.48
N THR A 44 7.34 3.69 1.89
CA THR A 44 6.88 3.50 0.51
C THR A 44 5.36 3.65 0.41
N THR A 45 4.87 4.32 -0.63
CA THR A 45 3.43 4.37 -0.92
C THR A 45 3.05 3.72 -2.23
N HIS A 46 4.01 3.05 -2.84
CA HIS A 46 3.93 2.36 -4.11
C HIS A 46 3.16 1.04 -4.01
N SER A 47 1.94 1.13 -3.50
CA SER A 47 1.08 0.00 -3.18
C SER A 47 0.66 -0.80 -4.42
N ALA A 48 0.72 -0.20 -5.62
CA ALA A 48 0.50 -0.90 -6.88
C ALA A 48 1.65 -1.87 -7.22
N TRP A 49 2.85 -1.64 -6.69
CA TRP A 49 4.05 -2.46 -6.89
C TRP A 49 4.80 -2.69 -5.56
N LEU A 50 4.03 -2.96 -4.50
CA LEU A 50 4.48 -2.93 -3.10
C LEU A 50 5.68 -3.83 -2.82
N MET A 51 5.66 -5.08 -3.31
CA MET A 51 6.78 -6.00 -3.07
C MET A 51 8.09 -5.42 -3.62
N ALA A 52 8.07 -4.88 -4.85
CA ALA A 52 9.26 -4.34 -5.49
C ALA A 52 9.79 -3.11 -4.76
N SER A 53 8.91 -2.23 -4.26
CA SER A 53 9.35 -1.07 -3.48
C SER A 53 9.90 -1.45 -2.12
N LEU A 54 9.32 -2.45 -1.45
CA LEU A 54 9.84 -2.97 -0.19
C LEU A 54 11.23 -3.62 -0.36
N CYS A 55 11.47 -4.33 -1.46
CA CYS A 55 12.78 -4.89 -1.77
C CYS A 55 13.90 -3.83 -1.88
N MET A 56 13.56 -2.56 -2.13
CA MET A 56 14.51 -1.44 -2.19
C MET A 56 14.90 -0.91 -0.80
N GLY A 57 14.40 -1.51 0.28
CA GLY A 57 14.85 -1.24 1.64
C GLY A 57 14.04 -0.21 2.42
N ALA A 58 12.84 0.15 1.95
CA ALA A 58 11.95 1.05 2.69
C ALA A 58 11.62 0.46 4.07
N ASN A 59 11.80 1.23 5.14
CA ASN A 59 11.55 0.79 6.52
C ASN A 59 10.09 0.89 6.96
N GLY A 60 9.17 0.95 6.00
CA GLY A 60 7.75 0.86 6.24
C GLY A 60 6.97 1.24 4.98
N LEU A 61 5.65 1.30 5.14
CA LEU A 61 4.76 1.74 4.07
C LEU A 61 3.64 2.62 4.63
N LEU A 62 3.18 3.55 3.81
CA LEU A 62 1.99 4.36 4.09
C LEU A 62 1.01 4.17 2.94
N SER A 63 0.08 3.24 3.12
CA SER A 63 -0.81 2.76 2.06
C SER A 63 -2.28 3.04 2.34
N GLY A 64 -2.98 3.56 1.34
CA GLY A 64 -4.45 3.60 1.36
C GLY A 64 -5.08 2.20 1.37
N ALA A 65 -4.48 1.24 0.66
CA ALA A 65 -4.96 -0.14 0.60
C ALA A 65 -4.90 -0.82 1.98
N GLY A 66 -4.06 -0.33 2.90
CA GLY A 66 -4.04 -0.76 4.30
C GLY A 66 -5.38 -0.61 5.01
N SER A 67 -6.27 0.29 4.55
CA SER A 67 -7.65 0.35 5.06
C SER A 67 -8.44 -0.95 4.85
N VAL A 68 -8.08 -1.76 3.85
CA VAL A 68 -8.75 -3.02 3.50
C VAL A 68 -7.88 -4.24 3.80
N VAL A 69 -6.57 -4.16 3.53
CA VAL A 69 -5.66 -5.32 3.50
C VAL A 69 -4.36 -5.10 4.29
N ALA A 70 -4.44 -4.38 5.43
CA ALA A 70 -3.29 -4.11 6.29
C ALA A 70 -2.53 -5.39 6.68
N ASP A 71 -3.24 -6.47 6.98
CA ASP A 71 -2.66 -7.75 7.37
C ASP A 71 -1.79 -8.39 6.27
N LEU A 72 -2.23 -8.38 5.01
CA LEU A 72 -1.41 -8.81 3.87
C LEU A 72 -0.17 -7.93 3.70
N GLN A 73 -0.34 -6.62 3.82
CA GLN A 73 0.77 -5.68 3.64
C GLN A 73 1.82 -5.83 4.75
N VAL A 74 1.39 -6.03 6.00
CA VAL A 74 2.27 -6.32 7.14
C VAL A 74 2.98 -7.64 6.94
N ALA A 75 2.28 -8.70 6.53
CA ALA A 75 2.92 -9.98 6.28
C ALA A 75 3.94 -9.91 5.14
N LEU A 76 3.65 -9.16 4.07
CA LEU A 76 4.59 -8.96 2.97
C LEU A 76 5.81 -8.16 3.43
N PHE A 77 5.61 -7.08 4.18
CA PHE A 77 6.70 -6.31 4.80
C PHE A 77 7.60 -7.20 5.66
N ASN A 78 7.01 -8.00 6.54
CA ASN A 78 7.75 -8.90 7.42
C ASN A 78 8.51 -9.99 6.63
N ALA A 79 7.92 -10.56 5.58
CA ALA A 79 8.59 -11.54 4.73
C ALA A 79 9.81 -10.94 4.03
N ILE A 80 9.70 -9.71 3.50
CA ILE A 80 10.83 -8.99 2.90
C ILE A 80 11.90 -8.70 3.95
N LYS A 81 11.53 -8.20 5.14
CA LYS A 81 12.48 -7.92 6.23
C LYS A 81 13.20 -9.19 6.71
N ALA A 82 12.56 -10.35 6.64
CA ALA A 82 13.13 -11.64 6.99
C ALA A 82 13.97 -12.28 5.86
N GLY A 83 14.01 -11.69 4.66
CA GLY A 83 14.69 -12.28 3.50
C GLY A 83 13.97 -13.52 2.93
N ASP A 84 12.72 -13.77 3.33
CA ASP A 84 11.93 -14.92 2.86
C ASP A 84 11.24 -14.58 1.53
N LEU A 85 12.02 -14.70 0.45
CA LEU A 85 11.56 -14.36 -0.90
C LEU A 85 10.37 -15.21 -1.35
N ASN A 86 10.36 -16.51 -1.03
CA ASN A 86 9.29 -17.41 -1.44
C ASN A 86 7.96 -17.00 -0.79
N ARG A 87 7.98 -16.71 0.51
CA ARG A 87 6.79 -16.20 1.21
C ARG A 87 6.37 -14.84 0.70
N ALA A 88 7.32 -13.93 0.45
CA ALA A 88 7.01 -12.61 -0.08
C ALA A 88 6.34 -12.70 -1.47
N GLN A 89 6.83 -13.58 -2.34
CA GLN A 89 6.21 -13.83 -3.65
C GLN A 89 4.79 -14.38 -3.50
N ALA A 90 4.57 -15.39 -2.66
CA ALA A 90 3.24 -15.95 -2.43
C ALA A 90 2.24 -14.92 -1.87
N LEU A 91 2.68 -14.06 -0.95
CA LEU A 91 1.87 -12.96 -0.43
C LEU A 91 1.59 -11.90 -1.51
N ASN A 92 2.56 -11.60 -2.36
CA ASN A 92 2.40 -10.66 -3.45
C ASN A 92 1.45 -11.19 -4.53
N GLU A 93 1.51 -12.48 -4.87
CA GLU A 93 0.52 -13.15 -5.73
C GLU A 93 -0.90 -12.96 -5.21
N ARG A 94 -1.08 -13.18 -3.89
CA ARG A 94 -2.37 -13.02 -3.22
C ARG A 94 -2.83 -11.56 -3.15
N TYR A 95 -1.91 -10.61 -2.99
CA TYR A 95 -2.21 -9.18 -2.94
C TYR A 95 -2.51 -8.58 -4.32
N ARG A 96 -1.95 -9.13 -5.40
CA ARG A 96 -2.00 -8.55 -6.75
C ARG A 96 -3.42 -8.25 -7.26
N PRO A 97 -4.43 -9.13 -7.12
CA PRO A 97 -5.77 -8.85 -7.65
C PRO A 97 -6.37 -7.55 -7.08
N VAL A 98 -6.30 -7.37 -5.76
CA VAL A 98 -6.79 -6.13 -5.14
C VAL A 98 -5.91 -4.92 -5.43
N ALA A 99 -4.60 -5.08 -5.54
CA ALA A 99 -3.72 -3.99 -5.95
C ALA A 99 -4.06 -3.48 -7.36
N GLN A 100 -4.23 -4.39 -8.32
CA GLN A 100 -4.63 -4.05 -9.69
C GLN A 100 -6.00 -3.40 -9.73
N ALA A 101 -6.97 -3.90 -8.97
CA ALA A 101 -8.29 -3.31 -8.90
C ALA A 101 -8.25 -1.90 -8.29
N PHE A 102 -7.60 -1.71 -7.13
CA PHE A 102 -7.54 -0.42 -6.44
C PHE A 102 -6.86 0.65 -7.27
N TYR A 103 -5.75 0.32 -7.93
CA TYR A 103 -4.92 1.28 -8.65
C TYR A 103 -5.17 1.30 -10.16
N ALA A 104 -6.29 0.74 -10.63
CA ALA A 104 -6.72 0.83 -12.02
C ALA A 104 -7.00 2.29 -12.45
N PRO A 105 -6.89 2.63 -13.75
CA PRO A 105 -7.35 3.91 -14.26
C PRO A 105 -8.88 4.08 -14.09
N PRO A 106 -9.38 5.27 -13.73
CA PRO A 106 -8.62 6.45 -13.29
C PRO A 106 -8.07 6.28 -11.87
N LEU A 107 -6.84 6.77 -11.64
CA LEU A 107 -6.14 6.56 -10.36
C LEU A 107 -6.83 7.24 -9.17
N LEU A 108 -7.50 8.37 -9.40
CA LEU A 108 -8.20 9.13 -8.36
C LEU A 108 -9.32 8.34 -7.68
N ASP A 109 -9.87 7.32 -8.34
CA ASP A 109 -10.95 6.50 -7.80
C ASP A 109 -10.47 5.40 -6.84
N MET A 110 -9.16 5.28 -6.59
CA MET A 110 -8.61 4.28 -5.68
C MET A 110 -9.28 4.27 -4.30
N HIS A 111 -9.61 5.45 -3.77
CA HIS A 111 -10.27 5.56 -2.47
C HIS A 111 -11.74 5.13 -2.54
N ASN A 112 -12.42 5.40 -3.66
CA ASN A 112 -13.80 4.97 -3.88
C ASN A 112 -13.84 3.43 -3.88
N ARG A 113 -12.91 2.81 -4.60
CA ARG A 113 -12.76 1.35 -4.68
C ARG A 113 -12.50 0.72 -3.31
N MET A 114 -11.58 1.30 -2.52
CA MET A 114 -11.31 0.83 -1.16
C MET A 114 -12.56 0.92 -0.28
N LYS A 115 -13.33 2.02 -0.37
CA LYS A 115 -14.58 2.17 0.38
C LYS A 115 -15.66 1.18 -0.06
N GLU A 116 -15.79 0.90 -1.36
CA GLU A 116 -16.68 -0.15 -1.86
C GLU A 116 -16.28 -1.52 -1.31
N CYS A 117 -14.98 -1.86 -1.33
CA CYS A 117 -14.51 -3.10 -0.73
C CYS A 117 -14.83 -3.19 0.76
N LEU A 118 -14.70 -2.09 1.52
CA LEU A 118 -15.11 -2.08 2.92
C LEU A 118 -16.61 -2.36 3.11
N VAL A 119 -17.47 -1.90 2.19
CA VAL A 119 -18.90 -2.25 2.19
C VAL A 119 -19.13 -3.71 1.80
N LEU A 120 -18.48 -4.18 0.74
CA LEU A 120 -18.57 -5.57 0.27
C LEU A 120 -18.14 -6.57 1.36
N LEU A 121 -17.18 -6.20 2.19
CA LEU A 121 -16.69 -6.97 3.33
C LEU A 121 -17.54 -6.79 4.60
N GLY A 122 -18.56 -5.93 4.60
CA GLY A 122 -19.38 -5.64 5.78
C GLY A 122 -18.63 -4.91 6.91
N ARG A 123 -17.56 -4.18 6.58
CA ARG A 123 -16.77 -3.35 7.51
C ARG A 123 -17.24 -1.89 7.55
N LEU A 124 -17.89 -1.42 6.49
CA LEU A 124 -18.57 -0.13 6.45
C LEU A 124 -20.02 -0.31 5.98
N PRO A 125 -20.96 0.51 6.47
CA PRO A 125 -22.35 0.44 6.04
C PRO A 125 -22.56 1.00 4.63
N LYS A 126 -21.81 2.04 4.22
CA LYS A 126 -21.95 2.71 2.92
C LYS A 126 -20.63 3.33 2.43
N ALA A 127 -20.39 3.30 1.13
CA ALA A 127 -19.21 3.86 0.46
C ALA A 127 -19.44 5.31 0.02
N VAL A 128 -19.82 6.19 0.95
CA VAL A 128 -20.13 7.59 0.62
C VAL A 128 -18.87 8.37 0.29
N VAL A 129 -18.83 9.07 -0.84
CA VAL A 129 -17.75 9.97 -1.23
C VAL A 129 -18.28 11.39 -1.40
N ARG A 130 -17.40 12.40 -1.30
CA ARG A 130 -17.76 13.81 -1.53
C ARG A 130 -17.39 14.20 -2.97
N PRO A 131 -18.20 15.04 -3.64
CA PRO A 131 -17.84 15.60 -4.93
C PRO A 131 -16.43 16.24 -4.92
N PRO A 132 -15.65 16.15 -6.01
CA PRO A 132 -16.04 15.68 -7.33
C PRO A 132 -16.02 14.15 -7.51
N LEU A 133 -15.66 13.37 -6.48
CA LEU A 133 -15.72 11.91 -6.55
C LEU A 133 -17.18 11.45 -6.61
N VAL A 134 -17.43 10.41 -7.40
CA VAL A 134 -18.77 9.85 -7.62
C VAL A 134 -18.82 8.36 -7.27
N LYS A 135 -20.03 7.84 -7.12
CA LYS A 135 -20.27 6.41 -6.93
C LYS A 135 -19.73 5.63 -8.13
N LEU A 136 -19.02 4.53 -7.86
CA LEU A 136 -18.53 3.63 -8.91
C LEU A 136 -19.69 2.91 -9.61
N PRO A 137 -19.56 2.61 -10.91
CA PRO A 137 -20.53 1.80 -11.62
C PRO A 137 -20.57 0.37 -11.07
N ASP A 138 -21.72 -0.28 -11.18
CA ASP A 138 -21.92 -1.63 -10.64
C ASP A 138 -20.93 -2.65 -11.22
N SER A 139 -20.53 -2.51 -12.50
CA SER A 139 -19.54 -3.37 -13.15
C SER A 139 -18.18 -3.32 -12.44
N GLU A 140 -17.74 -2.15 -12.01
CA GLU A 140 -16.49 -1.96 -11.28
C GLU A 140 -16.61 -2.53 -9.85
N ILE A 141 -17.77 -2.40 -9.22
CA ILE A 141 -18.04 -3.02 -7.92
C ILE A 141 -18.01 -4.56 -8.02
N GLN A 142 -18.51 -5.15 -9.11
CA GLN A 142 -18.38 -6.59 -9.32
C GLN A 142 -16.93 -7.02 -9.55
N ALA A 143 -16.14 -6.23 -10.28
CA ALA A 143 -14.70 -6.49 -10.44
C ALA A 143 -13.96 -6.44 -9.08
N LEU A 144 -14.32 -5.51 -8.20
CA LEU A 144 -13.79 -5.43 -6.83
C LEU A 144 -14.16 -6.66 -6.00
N ARG A 145 -15.41 -7.15 -6.12
CA ARG A 145 -15.84 -8.40 -5.46
C ARG A 145 -15.02 -9.60 -5.93
N ALA A 146 -14.80 -9.73 -7.24
CA ALA A 146 -13.98 -10.79 -7.81
C ALA A 146 -12.52 -10.70 -7.34
N ALA A 147 -11.94 -9.49 -7.27
CA ALA A 147 -10.59 -9.28 -6.75
C ALA A 147 -10.47 -9.68 -5.28
N LEU A 148 -11.44 -9.31 -4.43
CA LEU A 148 -11.46 -9.73 -3.02
C LEU A 148 -11.50 -11.26 -2.87
N GLN A 149 -12.32 -11.94 -3.69
CA GLN A 149 -12.43 -13.40 -3.70
C GLN A 149 -11.13 -14.07 -4.16
N ALA A 150 -10.53 -13.58 -5.26
CA ALA A 150 -9.25 -14.08 -5.77
C ALA A 150 -8.10 -13.90 -4.76
N SER A 151 -8.13 -12.81 -4.00
CA SER A 151 -7.19 -12.55 -2.90
C SER A 151 -7.56 -13.28 -1.60
N GLY A 152 -8.70 -13.98 -1.54
CA GLY A 152 -9.18 -14.66 -0.33
C GLY A 152 -9.35 -13.72 0.86
N ILE A 153 -9.83 -12.50 0.64
CA ILE A 153 -10.04 -11.50 1.70
C ILE A 153 -11.46 -11.63 2.24
N THR A 154 -11.58 -11.72 3.56
CA THR A 154 -12.85 -11.84 4.27
C THR A 154 -13.12 -10.62 5.15
N ARG A 155 -14.27 -10.60 5.83
CA ARG A 155 -14.61 -9.55 6.79
C ARG A 155 -13.53 -9.34 7.84
N ASP A 156 -12.85 -10.39 8.29
CA ASP A 156 -11.90 -10.30 9.41
C ASP A 156 -10.45 -10.11 8.95
N GLY A 157 -10.17 -10.29 7.67
CA GLY A 157 -8.82 -10.18 7.11
C GLY A 157 -8.62 -11.14 5.95
N ALA A 158 -7.44 -11.09 5.34
CA ALA A 158 -6.94 -12.13 4.45
C ALA A 158 -6.18 -13.21 5.22
N LEU A 159 -5.50 -12.84 6.31
CA LEU A 159 -4.81 -13.80 7.15
C LEU A 159 -5.78 -14.19 8.26
N LEU A 160 -6.18 -15.46 8.30
CA LEU A 160 -6.79 -16.01 9.51
C LEU A 160 -5.77 -15.75 10.63
N GLN A 161 -6.11 -14.90 11.59
CA GLN A 161 -5.35 -14.83 12.82
C GLN A 161 -5.36 -16.25 13.37
N ALA A 162 -4.20 -16.88 13.48
CA ALA A 162 -4.06 -18.01 14.37
C ALA A 162 -4.45 -17.47 15.76
N ALA A 163 -5.66 -17.81 16.20
CA ALA A 163 -6.11 -17.57 17.56
C ALA A 163 -5.23 -18.34 18.54
#